data_AF-A0A6H5GUQ8-F1
#
_entry.id   AF-A0A6H5GUQ8-F1
#
_cell.length_a   1.000
_cell.length_b   1.000
_cell.length_c   1.000
_cell.angle_alpha   90.00
_cell.angle_beta   90.00
_cell.angle_gamma   90.00
#
_symmetry.space_group_name_H-M   'P 1'
#
loop_
_entity.id
_entity.type
_entity.pdbx_description
1 polymer ?
#
loop_
_entity_poly.entity_id
_entity_poly.type
_entity_poly.pdbx_seq_one_letter_code
_entity_poly.pdbx_strand_id
1 'polypeptide(L)'
;MERLEKRSTNRSGGAFLVNVFLLSLSMFFLAVCLTTTVDACNEAVCASIVSKCMITQSCKCDLKNCSCCKECFNCLNHLYSECCSCVENNVQEVDPMKDVVTLNCTVAYMSQCMSWNKCKGSCQSMGAASYRWFHDGCCQCIGDRCINYGINESR
;
A
#
# COMPACT_ATOMS: atom_id res chain seq x y z
N MET A 1 -17.35 64.12 -47.99
CA MET A 1 -16.24 63.51 -47.21
C MET A 1 -16.88 63.02 -45.92
N GLU A 2 -17.33 61.77 -45.92
CA GLU A 2 -16.67 60.60 -45.29
C GLU A 2 -17.19 60.42 -43.86
N ARG A 3 -18.05 59.40 -43.62
CA ARG A 3 -17.73 58.04 -43.11
C ARG A 3 -16.96 58.12 -41.77
N LEU A 4 -17.37 57.50 -40.65
CA LEU A 4 -17.74 56.10 -40.39
C LEU A 4 -18.60 56.03 -39.11
N GLU A 5 -19.80 55.44 -39.12
CA GLU A 5 -20.13 54.04 -38.79
C GLU A 5 -19.76 53.53 -37.37
N LYS A 6 -20.82 53.28 -36.59
CA LYS A 6 -21.09 52.14 -35.69
C LYS A 6 -20.00 51.69 -34.70
N ARG A 7 -20.32 51.79 -33.40
CA ARG A 7 -20.24 50.62 -32.50
C ARG A 7 -21.24 50.69 -31.36
N SER A 8 -22.40 50.06 -31.58
CA SER A 8 -23.19 49.49 -30.49
C SER A 8 -22.36 48.35 -29.89
N THR A 9 -21.53 48.66 -28.89
CA THR A 9 -20.81 47.63 -28.15
C THR A 9 -21.77 47.08 -27.11
N ASN A 10 -22.41 45.97 -27.49
CA ASN A 10 -23.25 45.12 -26.67
C ASN A 10 -22.51 44.70 -25.39
N ARG A 11 -22.59 45.54 -24.35
CA ARG A 11 -22.06 45.29 -22.99
C ARG A 11 -22.80 44.16 -22.27
N SER A 12 -23.87 43.65 -22.86
CA SER A 12 -24.64 42.51 -22.37
C SER A 12 -24.06 41.15 -22.80
N GLY A 13 -23.30 41.08 -23.90
CA GLY A 13 -22.80 39.81 -24.44
C GLY A 13 -21.62 39.19 -23.68
N GLY A 14 -20.70 40.03 -23.17
CA GLY A 14 -19.50 39.55 -22.45
C GLY A 14 -19.82 38.97 -21.08
N ALA A 15 -20.70 39.63 -20.31
CA ALA A 15 -21.19 39.10 -19.03
C ALA A 15 -22.00 37.81 -19.21
N PHE A 16 -22.74 37.70 -20.32
CA PHE A 16 -23.50 36.49 -20.63
C PHE A 16 -22.59 35.31 -20.94
N LEU A 17 -21.55 35.50 -21.76
CA LEU A 17 -20.60 34.43 -22.10
C LEU A 17 -19.77 34.01 -20.88
N VAL A 18 -19.30 34.94 -20.05
CA VAL A 18 -18.56 34.62 -18.81
C VAL A 18 -19.42 33.82 -17.83
N ASN A 19 -20.70 34.18 -17.66
CA ASN A 19 -21.62 33.42 -16.82
C ASN A 19 -21.85 31.99 -17.37
N VAL A 20 -21.95 31.82 -18.69
CA VAL A 20 -22.08 30.49 -19.30
C VAL A 20 -20.86 29.62 -19.05
N PHE A 21 -19.64 30.17 -19.12
CA PHE A 21 -18.40 29.44 -18.81
C PHE A 21 -18.26 29.08 -17.33
N LEU A 22 -18.67 29.96 -16.41
CA LEU A 22 -18.65 29.68 -14.98
C LEU A 22 -19.66 28.58 -14.62
N LEU A 23 -20.84 28.59 -15.25
CA LEU A 23 -21.85 27.56 -15.07
C LEU A 23 -21.39 26.20 -15.62
N SER A 24 -20.74 26.16 -16.78
CA SER A 24 -20.24 24.91 -17.36
C SER A 24 -19.08 24.30 -16.56
N LEU A 25 -18.15 25.11 -16.06
CA LEU A 25 -17.08 24.66 -15.15
C LEU A 25 -17.67 24.15 -13.84
N SER A 26 -18.62 24.86 -13.25
CA SER A 26 -19.31 24.42 -12.03
C SER A 26 -20.01 23.07 -12.23
N MET A 27 -20.70 22.89 -13.36
CA MET A 27 -21.37 21.63 -13.70
C MET A 27 -20.38 20.50 -13.94
N PHE A 28 -19.23 20.77 -14.54
CA PHE A 28 -18.18 19.79 -14.74
C PHE A 28 -17.54 19.35 -13.42
N PHE A 29 -17.24 20.30 -12.52
CA PHE A 29 -16.75 19.98 -11.18
C PHE A 29 -17.77 19.17 -10.36
N LEU A 30 -19.06 19.53 -10.43
CA LEU A 30 -20.15 18.74 -9.84
C LEU A 30 -20.22 17.32 -10.40
N ALA A 31 -20.09 17.16 -11.73
CA ALA A 31 -20.06 15.85 -12.37
C ALA A 31 -18.85 15.01 -11.96
N VAL A 32 -17.66 15.60 -11.84
CA VAL A 32 -16.45 14.90 -11.38
C VAL A 32 -16.59 14.46 -9.93
N CYS A 33 -17.14 15.30 -9.05
CA CYS A 33 -17.43 14.93 -7.65
C CYS A 33 -18.46 13.79 -7.53
N LEU A 34 -19.40 13.68 -8.48
CA LEU A 34 -20.34 12.54 -8.53
C LEU A 34 -19.65 11.23 -8.95
N THR A 35 -18.53 11.30 -9.67
CA THR A 35 -17.76 10.12 -10.11
C THR A 35 -16.69 9.67 -9.12
N THR A 36 -16.41 10.43 -8.05
CA THR A 36 -15.49 9.96 -7.01
C THR A 36 -16.18 8.92 -6.14
N THR A 37 -15.96 7.64 -6.46
CA THR A 37 -16.23 6.55 -5.53
C THR A 37 -15.19 6.59 -4.43
N VAL A 38 -15.59 6.99 -3.23
CA VAL A 38 -14.88 6.60 -2.02
C VAL A 38 -14.92 5.07 -1.97
N ASP A 39 -13.78 4.38 -1.84
CA ASP A 39 -13.72 2.92 -1.61
C ASP A 39 -14.31 2.60 -0.23
N ALA A 40 -15.62 2.78 -0.12
CA ALA A 40 -16.42 2.37 1.01
C ALA A 40 -16.68 0.87 0.84
N CYS A 41 -16.29 0.10 1.84
CA CYS A 41 -16.53 -1.33 1.83
C CYS A 41 -18.02 -1.62 1.66
N ASN A 42 -18.34 -2.60 0.81
CA ASN A 42 -19.72 -3.04 0.62
C ASN A 42 -20.14 -3.96 1.79
N GLU A 43 -20.63 -3.34 2.86
CA GLU A 43 -21.03 -4.02 4.09
C GLU A 43 -22.06 -5.13 3.84
N ALA A 44 -22.94 -5.00 2.83
CA ALA A 44 -23.93 -6.03 2.49
C ALA A 44 -23.32 -7.37 2.06
N VAL A 45 -22.14 -7.35 1.43
CA VAL A 45 -21.41 -8.54 0.99
C VAL A 45 -20.37 -8.97 2.03
N CYS A 46 -19.71 -7.99 2.64
CA CYS A 46 -18.56 -8.23 3.50
C CYS A 46 -18.90 -8.44 4.99
N ALA A 47 -20.03 -7.94 5.50
CA ALA A 47 -20.33 -7.97 6.94
C ALA A 47 -20.31 -9.38 7.54
N SER A 48 -20.90 -10.36 6.86
CA SER A 48 -20.99 -11.73 7.35
C SER A 48 -19.60 -12.40 7.46
N ILE A 49 -18.80 -12.33 6.39
CA ILE A 49 -17.48 -12.97 6.35
C ILE A 49 -16.45 -12.22 7.19
N VAL A 50 -16.47 -10.88 7.18
CA VAL A 50 -15.59 -10.05 8.01
C VAL A 50 -15.92 -10.24 9.48
N SER A 51 -17.20 -10.23 9.88
CA SER A 51 -17.59 -10.51 11.27
C SER A 51 -17.12 -11.89 11.72
N LYS A 52 -17.26 -12.92 10.87
CA LYS A 52 -16.76 -14.26 11.16
C LYS A 52 -15.24 -14.23 11.37
N CYS A 53 -14.49 -13.63 10.44
CA CYS A 53 -13.02 -13.59 10.49
C CYS A 53 -12.46 -12.72 11.63
N MET A 54 -13.22 -11.71 12.07
CA MET A 54 -12.89 -10.91 13.24
C MET A 54 -13.15 -11.66 14.55
N ILE A 55 -14.26 -12.39 14.64
CA ILE A 55 -14.58 -13.23 15.83
C ILE A 55 -13.57 -14.36 15.97
N THR A 56 -13.17 -15.03 14.88
CA THR A 56 -12.14 -16.08 14.90
C THR A 56 -10.73 -15.54 15.14
N GLN A 57 -10.59 -14.23 15.35
CA GLN A 57 -9.32 -13.52 15.53
C GLN A 57 -8.38 -13.57 14.31
N SER A 58 -8.84 -14.10 13.16
CA SER A 58 -8.03 -14.26 11.94
C SER A 58 -7.73 -12.93 11.27
N CYS A 59 -8.62 -11.95 11.39
CA CYS A 59 -8.46 -10.59 10.84
C CYS A 59 -8.22 -9.52 11.92
N LYS A 60 -7.87 -9.92 13.15
CA LYS A 60 -7.56 -8.98 14.23
C LYS A 60 -6.11 -8.48 14.10
N CYS A 61 -5.86 -7.71 13.05
CA CYS A 61 -4.53 -7.27 12.65
C CYS A 61 -4.28 -5.79 12.89
N ASP A 62 -3.10 -5.48 13.42
CA ASP A 62 -2.55 -4.13 13.35
C ASP A 62 -1.87 -3.95 11.99
N LEU A 63 -2.31 -2.97 11.20
CA LEU A 63 -1.74 -2.68 9.87
C LEU A 63 -0.22 -2.36 9.92
N LYS A 64 0.33 -2.03 11.10
CA LYS A 64 1.76 -1.79 11.34
C LYS A 64 2.57 -3.09 11.54
N ASN A 65 1.95 -4.19 11.98
CA ASN A 65 2.62 -5.47 12.27
C ASN A 65 1.83 -6.65 11.69
N CYS A 66 2.15 -7.01 10.44
CA CYS A 66 1.35 -7.89 9.60
C CYS A 66 1.61 -9.39 9.85
N SER A 67 1.64 -9.82 11.12
CA SER A 67 1.83 -11.24 11.48
C SER A 67 0.59 -12.11 11.20
N CYS A 68 -0.60 -11.51 11.14
CA CYS A 68 -1.89 -12.20 10.95
C CYS A 68 -2.54 -11.98 9.57
N CYS A 69 -1.99 -11.13 8.71
CA CYS A 69 -2.57 -10.84 7.39
C CYS A 69 -2.73 -12.10 6.52
N LYS A 70 -1.83 -13.08 6.69
CA LYS A 70 -1.92 -14.37 6.00
C LYS A 70 -3.15 -15.17 6.42
N GLU A 71 -3.46 -15.17 7.71
CA GLU A 71 -4.66 -15.83 8.25
C GLU A 71 -5.93 -15.07 7.85
N CYS A 72 -5.87 -13.74 7.82
CA CYS A 72 -6.96 -12.91 7.34
C CYS A 72 -7.25 -13.16 5.85
N PHE A 73 -6.22 -13.21 5.01
CA PHE A 73 -6.33 -13.57 3.59
C PHE A 73 -6.95 -14.95 3.42
N ASN A 74 -6.49 -15.96 4.18
CA ASN A 74 -7.05 -17.30 4.10
C ASN A 74 -8.51 -17.36 4.57
N CYS A 75 -8.91 -16.49 5.52
CA CYS A 75 -10.27 -16.42 6.02
C CYS A 75 -11.24 -15.72 5.04
N LEU A 76 -10.80 -14.59 4.45
CA LEU A 76 -11.57 -13.85 3.43
C LEU A 76 -11.54 -14.52 2.05
N ASN A 77 -10.47 -15.27 1.76
CA ASN A 77 -10.26 -15.99 0.51
C ASN A 77 -10.43 -15.08 -0.71
N HIS A 78 -11.30 -15.44 -1.65
CA HIS A 78 -11.56 -14.66 -2.88
C HIS A 78 -12.24 -13.30 -2.62
N LEU A 79 -12.83 -13.09 -1.44
CA LEU A 79 -13.43 -11.79 -1.07
C LEU A 79 -12.41 -10.80 -0.50
N TYR A 80 -11.13 -11.20 -0.37
CA TYR A 80 -10.11 -10.33 0.24
C TYR A 80 -10.01 -8.96 -0.44
N SER A 81 -9.97 -8.90 -1.77
CA SER A 81 -9.83 -7.63 -2.50
C SER A 81 -11.01 -6.68 -2.34
N GLU A 82 -12.21 -7.21 -2.09
CA GLU A 82 -13.44 -6.41 -1.95
C GLU A 82 -13.74 -6.07 -0.49
N CYS A 83 -13.29 -6.91 0.44
CA CYS A 83 -13.61 -6.81 1.86
C CYS A 83 -12.44 -6.38 2.76
N CYS A 84 -11.22 -6.23 2.23
CA CYS A 84 -10.05 -5.80 3.02
C CYS A 84 -10.29 -4.42 3.67
N SER A 85 -10.98 -3.50 2.99
CA SER A 85 -11.31 -2.18 3.53
C SER A 85 -12.34 -2.21 4.68
N CYS A 86 -13.05 -3.33 4.89
CA CYS A 86 -13.96 -3.54 6.04
C CYS A 86 -13.22 -4.00 7.31
N VAL A 87 -11.95 -4.40 7.21
CA VAL A 87 -11.20 -5.00 8.33
C VAL A 87 -10.51 -3.94 9.19
N GLU A 88 -10.33 -2.72 8.68
CA GLU A 88 -9.65 -1.63 9.39
C GLU A 88 -10.48 -1.15 10.59
N ASN A 89 -10.12 -1.59 11.78
CA ASN A 89 -10.72 -1.11 13.01
C ASN A 89 -9.87 -0.01 13.66
N ASN A 90 -10.52 1.15 13.80
CA ASN A 90 -10.21 2.32 14.62
C ASN A 90 -9.07 3.22 14.13
N VAL A 91 -9.51 4.35 13.57
CA VAL A 91 -8.80 5.63 13.55
C VAL A 91 -8.32 5.96 14.97
N GLN A 92 -7.03 5.74 15.21
CA GLN A 92 -6.25 6.72 15.94
C GLN A 92 -5.07 7.11 15.06
N GLU A 93 -5.14 8.34 14.57
CA GLU A 93 -4.01 9.08 14.04
C GLU A 93 -2.86 9.02 15.07
N VAL A 94 -1.70 8.51 14.66
CA VAL A 94 -0.33 9.08 14.82
C VAL A 94 0.68 8.03 14.30
N ASP A 95 1.37 8.38 13.21
CA ASP A 95 2.83 8.46 13.08
C ASP A 95 3.30 8.14 11.64
N PRO A 96 3.94 9.09 10.93
CA PRO A 96 4.70 8.78 9.73
C PRO A 96 6.03 8.12 10.08
N MET A 97 6.09 6.79 10.15
CA MET A 97 7.34 6.10 9.83
C MET A 97 7.12 4.68 9.30
N LYS A 98 7.20 4.56 7.98
CA LYS A 98 7.26 3.32 7.22
C LYS A 98 8.70 2.79 7.13
N ASP A 99 9.51 3.03 8.15
CA ASP A 99 10.88 2.53 8.21
C ASP A 99 11.20 2.21 9.67
N VAL A 100 12.02 1.18 9.89
CA VAL A 100 12.51 0.73 11.22
C VAL A 100 11.59 -0.26 11.96
N VAL A 101 11.25 -1.39 11.33
CA VAL A 101 11.11 -2.68 12.06
C VAL A 101 12.02 -3.74 11.44
N THR A 102 13.29 -3.39 11.28
CA THR A 102 14.41 -4.33 11.36
C THR A 102 15.30 -3.81 12.47
N LEU A 103 14.86 -3.98 13.73
CA LEU A 103 15.68 -3.64 14.90
C LEU A 103 17.02 -4.38 14.81
N ASN A 104 18.07 -3.68 14.37
CA ASN A 104 19.47 -4.13 14.32
C ASN A 104 19.65 -5.61 13.90
N CYS A 105 19.12 -5.98 12.72
CA CYS A 105 19.37 -7.29 12.12
C CYS A 105 20.77 -7.28 11.48
N THR A 106 21.66 -8.16 11.95
CA THR A 106 22.98 -8.37 11.35
C THR A 106 22.89 -9.46 10.29
N VAL A 107 23.20 -9.10 9.05
CA VAL A 107 23.41 -10.04 7.95
C VAL A 107 24.84 -9.97 7.48
N ALA A 108 25.43 -11.12 7.15
CA ALA A 108 26.79 -11.19 6.61
C ALA A 108 26.77 -12.00 5.32
N TYR A 109 27.28 -11.42 4.24
CA TYR A 109 27.45 -12.10 2.97
C TYR A 109 28.88 -12.62 2.86
N MET A 110 29.04 -13.86 2.42
CA MET A 110 30.35 -14.46 2.27
C MET A 110 31.02 -14.00 0.97
N SER A 111 32.30 -13.61 1.06
CA SER A 111 33.04 -13.06 -0.09
C SER A 111 33.32 -14.07 -1.20
N GLN A 112 33.23 -15.37 -0.91
CA GLN A 112 33.39 -16.45 -1.87
C GLN A 112 32.15 -17.33 -1.89
N CYS A 113 31.62 -17.59 -3.08
CA CYS A 113 30.57 -18.58 -3.27
C CYS A 113 31.08 -19.98 -2.88
N MET A 114 30.23 -20.77 -2.23
CA MET A 114 30.58 -22.09 -1.70
C MET A 114 29.38 -23.04 -1.73
N SER A 115 29.62 -24.35 -1.60
CA SER A 115 28.53 -25.33 -1.57
C SER A 115 27.64 -25.18 -0.34
N TRP A 116 26.38 -25.60 -0.46
CA TRP A 116 25.38 -25.58 0.62
C TRP A 116 25.90 -26.05 1.99
N ASN A 117 26.61 -27.19 2.01
CA ASN A 117 27.15 -27.74 3.25
C ASN A 117 28.25 -26.86 3.86
N LYS A 118 29.10 -26.24 3.02
CA LYS A 118 30.12 -25.29 3.48
C LYS A 118 29.49 -23.99 3.97
N CYS A 119 28.44 -23.52 3.32
CA CYS A 119 27.67 -22.34 3.73
C CYS A 119 27.07 -22.54 5.13
N LYS A 120 26.40 -23.68 5.35
CA LYS A 120 25.87 -24.06 6.66
C LYS A 120 26.95 -24.04 7.74
N GLY A 121 28.07 -24.73 7.51
CA GLY A 121 29.16 -24.81 8.50
C GLY A 121 29.81 -23.45 8.79
N SER A 122 29.95 -22.61 7.76
CA SER A 122 30.54 -21.27 7.91
C SER A 122 29.63 -20.34 8.71
N CYS A 123 28.33 -20.31 8.40
CA CYS A 123 27.38 -19.49 9.15
C CYS A 123 27.20 -19.97 10.59
N GLN A 124 27.21 -21.28 10.84
CA GLN A 124 27.20 -21.85 12.19
C GLN A 124 28.43 -21.44 12.99
N SER A 125 29.62 -21.50 12.37
CA SER A 125 30.88 -21.05 13.01
C SER A 125 30.90 -19.55 13.28
N MET A 126 30.21 -18.76 12.46
CA MET A 126 30.02 -17.31 12.65
C MET A 126 28.98 -16.95 13.71
N GLY A 127 28.28 -17.94 14.30
CA GLY A 127 27.24 -17.70 15.30
C GLY A 127 25.92 -17.19 14.71
N ALA A 128 25.69 -17.36 13.41
CA ALA A 128 24.43 -17.00 12.78
C ALA A 128 23.31 -17.97 13.19
N ALA A 129 22.11 -17.44 13.40
CA ALA A 129 20.94 -18.24 13.74
C ALA A 129 20.39 -19.00 12.52
N SER A 130 20.56 -18.44 11.33
CA SER A 130 20.13 -19.05 10.07
C SER A 130 21.12 -18.75 8.93
N TYR A 131 20.95 -19.44 7.81
CA TYR A 131 21.71 -19.21 6.59
C TYR A 131 20.80 -19.32 5.36
N ARG A 132 21.18 -18.62 4.29
CA ARG A 132 20.58 -18.69 2.96
C ARG A 132 21.67 -18.97 1.95
N TRP A 133 21.35 -19.86 1.02
CA TRP A 133 22.21 -20.19 -0.11
C TRP A 133 21.43 -19.91 -1.38
N PHE A 134 22.08 -19.24 -2.32
CA PHE A 134 21.49 -18.80 -3.57
C PHE A 134 21.88 -19.74 -4.71
N HIS A 135 21.10 -19.72 -5.79
CA HIS A 135 21.37 -20.54 -6.97
C HIS A 135 22.68 -20.17 -7.70
N ASP A 136 23.23 -18.99 -7.41
CA ASP A 136 24.56 -18.54 -7.85
C ASP A 136 25.72 -19.18 -7.05
N GLY A 137 25.40 -20.00 -6.04
CA GLY A 137 26.37 -20.66 -5.17
C GLY A 137 26.82 -19.81 -4.00
N CYS A 138 26.31 -18.60 -3.81
CA CYS A 138 26.75 -17.72 -2.74
C CYS A 138 25.92 -17.86 -1.45
N CYS A 139 26.52 -17.42 -0.35
CA CYS A 139 26.08 -17.73 1.00
C CYS A 139 25.85 -16.46 1.82
N GLN A 140 24.70 -16.38 2.48
CA GLN A 140 24.33 -15.30 3.39
C GLN A 140 23.99 -15.85 4.77
N CYS A 141 24.67 -15.35 5.78
CA CYS A 141 24.45 -15.67 7.18
C CYS A 141 23.50 -14.65 7.81
N ILE A 142 22.52 -15.13 8.58
CA ILE A 142 21.40 -14.34 9.09
C ILE A 142 21.37 -14.44 10.62
N GLY A 143 21.42 -13.28 11.27
CA GLY A 143 21.29 -13.16 12.72
C GLY A 143 19.91 -13.56 13.23
N ASP A 144 19.83 -13.82 14.53
CA ASP A 144 18.60 -14.16 15.27
C ASP A 144 17.56 -13.04 15.27
N ARG A 145 17.99 -11.78 15.15
CA ARG A 145 17.12 -10.59 15.16
C ARG A 145 16.46 -10.27 13.83
N CYS A 146 16.67 -11.08 12.80
CA CYS A 146 16.19 -10.81 11.46
C CYS A 146 14.76 -11.33 11.25
N ILE A 147 13.79 -10.42 11.25
CA ILE A 147 12.41 -10.71 10.87
C ILE A 147 12.40 -11.08 9.38
N ASN A 148 11.69 -12.16 9.02
CA ASN A 148 11.59 -12.68 7.65
C ASN A 148 12.93 -13.05 6.97
N TYR A 149 13.93 -13.52 7.72
CA TYR A 149 15.23 -13.96 7.19
C TYR A 149 16.09 -12.84 6.56
N GLY A 150 15.82 -11.56 6.89
CA GLY A 150 16.55 -10.41 6.35
C GLY A 150 16.07 -9.98 4.95
N ILE A 151 16.62 -8.86 4.48
CA ILE A 151 16.30 -8.29 3.15
C ILE A 151 16.69 -9.28 2.03
N ASN A 152 15.76 -9.59 1.13
CA ASN A 152 15.95 -10.50 0.01
C ASN A 152 16.66 -9.83 -1.18
N GLU A 153 17.74 -9.09 -0.92
CA GLU A 153 18.47 -8.39 -1.97
C GLU A 153 19.97 -8.64 -1.82
N SER A 154 20.57 -9.14 -2.89
CA SER A 154 22.01 -9.29 -3.06
C SER A 154 22.58 -7.92 -3.47
N ARG A 155 23.07 -7.14 -2.50
CA ARG A 155 23.78 -5.90 -2.80
C ARG A 155 25.17 -6.18 -3.38
#